data_AF-A0A0C2WGF0-F1
#
_entry.id   AF-A0A0C2WGF0-F1
#
_cell.length_a   1.000
_cell.length_b   1.000
_cell.length_c   1.000
_cell.angle_alpha   90.00
_cell.angle_beta   90.00
_cell.angle_gamma   90.00
#
_symmetry.space_group_name_H-M   'P 1'
#
loop_
_entity.id
_entity.type
_entity.pdbx_description
1 polymer ?
#
loop_
_entity_poly.entity_id
_entity_poly.type
_entity_poly.pdbx_seq_one_letter_code
_entity_poly.pdbx_strand_id
1 'polypeptide(L)'
;MKYVGDKYESAVAQLDVILGFKPSTGKSPFSELDALYTEILQRQPDQNFLKEFLPVLVAPSMLSSVKNLHKDDAMLLGLEERQLQRKLRGMCSILKSKPFIHVHHKSFLDFLQDSSRSGKYHVSTHFANRRYMQRITDVLIKAASKVIEQPYT
;
A
#
# COMPACT_ATOMS: atom_id res chain seq x y z
N MET A 1 10.46 30.17 -19.22
CA MET A 1 9.94 29.23 -18.20
C MET A 1 9.84 27.86 -18.86
N LYS A 2 10.81 26.96 -18.62
CA LYS A 2 10.87 25.62 -19.24
C LYS A 2 9.94 24.70 -18.45
N TYR A 3 8.77 24.36 -19.01
CA TYR A 3 7.85 23.41 -18.41
C TYR A 3 8.49 22.01 -18.49
N VAL A 4 9.03 21.54 -17.37
CA VAL A 4 9.49 20.15 -17.24
C VAL A 4 8.23 19.32 -17.13
N GLY A 5 7.77 18.78 -18.27
CA GLY A 5 6.68 17.81 -18.30
C GLY A 5 7.01 16.67 -17.36
N ASP A 6 6.15 16.49 -16.36
CA ASP A 6 6.32 15.51 -15.31
C ASP A 6 6.32 14.11 -15.93
N LYS A 7 7.40 13.35 -15.72
CA LYS A 7 7.61 11.99 -16.27
C LYS A 7 6.52 11.00 -15.82
N TYR A 8 5.60 11.42 -14.96
CA TYR A 8 4.51 10.65 -14.36
C TYR A 8 3.15 10.86 -15.03
N GLU A 9 2.93 11.94 -15.79
CA GLU A 9 1.78 12.02 -16.72
C GLU A 9 1.86 10.89 -17.76
N SER A 10 3.08 10.45 -18.08
CA SER A 10 3.36 9.28 -18.92
C SER A 10 2.88 7.95 -18.30
N ALA A 11 2.66 7.84 -16.99
CA ALA A 11 2.21 6.59 -16.38
C ALA A 11 0.73 6.32 -16.67
N VAL A 12 -0.08 7.37 -16.74
CA VAL A 12 -1.49 7.29 -17.15
C VAL A 12 -1.59 7.01 -18.65
N ALA A 13 -0.77 7.68 -19.46
CA ALA A 13 -0.69 7.42 -20.91
C ALA A 13 -0.17 6.00 -21.23
N GLN A 14 0.73 5.45 -20.42
CA GLN A 14 1.15 4.04 -20.52
C GLN A 14 0.03 3.08 -20.12
N LEU A 15 -0.82 3.46 -19.15
CA LEU A 15 -2.01 2.70 -18.76
C LEU A 15 -3.03 2.65 -19.90
N ASP A 16 -3.24 3.76 -20.64
CA ASP A 16 -4.10 3.80 -21.82
C ASP A 16 -3.56 2.95 -22.99
N VAL A 17 -2.24 2.90 -23.17
CA VAL A 17 -1.59 2.03 -24.18
C VAL A 17 -1.73 0.55 -23.80
N ILE A 18 -1.66 0.20 -22.51
CA ILE A 18 -1.85 -1.18 -22.01
C ILE A 18 -3.32 -1.59 -22.12
N LEU A 19 -4.27 -0.69 -21.86
CA LEU A 19 -5.72 -0.91 -22.02
C LEU A 19 -6.15 -1.11 -23.49
N GLY A 20 -5.25 -0.87 -24.46
CA GLY A 20 -5.43 -1.21 -25.87
C GLY A 20 -5.19 -2.69 -26.21
N PHE A 21 -4.75 -3.52 -25.24
CA PHE A 21 -4.61 -4.95 -25.45
C PHE A 21 -5.97 -5.66 -25.44
N LYS A 22 -6.19 -6.46 -26.47
CA LYS A 22 -7.44 -7.13 -26.78
C LYS A 22 -7.69 -8.25 -25.74
N PRO A 23 -8.91 -8.38 -25.18
CA PRO A 23 -9.20 -9.39 -24.17
C PRO A 23 -8.99 -10.78 -24.79
N SER A 24 -8.05 -11.54 -24.23
CA SER A 24 -7.87 -12.93 -24.64
C SER A 24 -9.08 -13.73 -24.17
N THR A 25 -9.87 -14.20 -25.13
CA THR A 25 -11.03 -15.08 -24.95
C THR A 25 -10.65 -16.26 -24.07
N GLY A 26 -11.12 -16.25 -22.81
CA GLY A 26 -10.95 -17.33 -21.83
C GLY A 26 -10.23 -16.97 -20.53
N LYS A 27 -9.68 -15.75 -20.38
CA LYS A 27 -9.07 -15.31 -19.10
C LYS A 27 -10.07 -14.58 -18.20
N SER A 28 -9.84 -14.65 -16.88
CA SER A 28 -10.58 -13.90 -15.84
C SER A 28 -10.83 -12.44 -16.27
N PRO A 29 -12.01 -11.86 -15.98
CA PRO A 29 -12.36 -10.48 -16.36
C PRO A 29 -11.41 -9.42 -15.78
N PHE A 30 -10.55 -9.79 -14.82
CA PHE A 30 -9.55 -8.91 -14.21
C PHE A 30 -8.11 -9.24 -14.62
N SER A 31 -7.88 -10.18 -15.53
CA SER A 31 -6.53 -10.73 -15.80
C SER A 31 -5.48 -9.69 -16.20
N GLU A 32 -5.86 -8.67 -16.99
CA GLU A 32 -4.97 -7.57 -17.36
C GLU A 32 -4.68 -6.64 -16.17
N LEU A 33 -5.68 -6.35 -15.35
CA LEU A 33 -5.52 -5.58 -14.13
C LEU A 33 -4.66 -6.32 -13.10
N ASP A 34 -4.85 -7.63 -12.96
CA ASP A 34 -4.07 -8.49 -12.06
C ASP A 34 -2.60 -8.54 -12.49
N ALA A 35 -2.35 -8.61 -13.81
CA ALA A 35 -1.01 -8.51 -14.37
C ALA A 35 -0.38 -7.15 -14.08
N LEU A 36 -1.12 -6.05 -14.28
CA LEU A 36 -0.65 -4.69 -13.99
C LEU A 36 -0.32 -4.51 -12.50
N TYR A 37 -1.20 -4.93 -11.59
CA TYR A 37 -0.95 -4.87 -10.14
C TYR A 37 0.27 -5.70 -9.74
N THR A 38 0.37 -6.90 -10.28
CA THR A 38 1.51 -7.78 -10.04
C THR A 38 2.81 -7.12 -10.51
N GLU A 39 2.82 -6.54 -11.70
CA GLU A 39 3.98 -5.85 -12.26
C GLU A 39 4.42 -4.65 -11.40
N ILE A 40 3.46 -3.81 -10.96
CA ILE A 40 3.73 -2.67 -10.09
C ILE A 40 4.34 -3.14 -8.75
N LEU A 41 3.79 -4.19 -8.14
CA LEU A 41 4.31 -4.76 -6.90
C LEU A 41 5.69 -5.41 -7.08
N GLN A 42 5.94 -6.05 -8.23
CA GLN A 42 7.25 -6.64 -8.54
C GLN A 42 8.34 -5.57 -8.73
N ARG A 43 7.99 -4.42 -9.31
CA ARG A 43 8.92 -3.31 -9.54
C ARG A 43 9.39 -2.60 -8.27
N GLN A 44 8.72 -2.81 -7.14
CA GLN A 44 9.19 -2.27 -5.87
C GLN A 44 10.45 -3.02 -5.41
N PRO A 45 11.64 -2.39 -5.40
CA PRO A 45 12.88 -3.08 -5.00
C PRO A 45 12.85 -3.65 -3.58
N ASP A 46 12.16 -2.97 -2.65
CA ASP A 46 12.06 -3.40 -1.25
C ASP A 46 10.83 -4.29 -1.04
N GLN A 47 10.98 -5.57 -1.36
CA GLN A 47 9.92 -6.56 -1.16
C GLN A 47 9.65 -6.84 0.33
N ASN A 48 10.60 -6.56 1.23
CA ASN A 48 10.37 -6.68 2.67
C ASN A 48 9.44 -5.57 3.16
N PHE A 49 9.65 -4.35 2.68
CA PHE A 49 8.72 -3.25 2.90
C PHE A 49 7.31 -3.60 2.40
N LEU A 50 7.16 -4.20 1.21
CA LEU A 50 5.83 -4.60 0.72
C LEU A 50 5.12 -5.59 1.66
N LYS A 51 5.84 -6.60 2.18
CA LYS A 51 5.27 -7.56 3.12
C LYS A 51 4.76 -6.91 4.40
N GLU A 52 5.36 -5.80 4.81
CA GLU A 52 4.95 -5.03 5.99
C GLU A 52 3.86 -4.01 5.67
N PHE A 53 3.92 -3.41 4.47
CA PHE A 53 3.00 -2.36 4.04
C PHE A 53 1.63 -2.89 3.60
N LEU A 54 1.56 -3.98 2.84
CA LEU A 54 0.28 -4.49 2.32
C LEU A 54 -0.72 -4.88 3.44
N PRO A 55 -0.31 -5.50 4.56
CA PRO A 55 -1.18 -5.70 5.72
C PRO A 55 -1.72 -4.40 6.31
N VAL A 56 -0.87 -3.37 6.40
CA VAL A 56 -1.26 -2.03 6.89
C VAL A 56 -2.26 -1.36 5.96
N LEU A 57 -2.15 -1.61 4.65
CA LEU A 57 -3.09 -1.10 3.65
C LEU A 57 -4.45 -1.83 3.68
N VAL A 58 -4.46 -3.14 3.96
CA VAL A 58 -5.68 -3.97 3.94
C VAL A 58 -6.48 -3.89 5.24
N ALA A 59 -5.82 -3.82 6.41
CA ALA A 59 -6.50 -3.79 7.72
C ALA A 59 -7.55 -2.66 7.91
N PRO A 60 -7.33 -1.42 7.39
CA PRO A 60 -8.30 -0.33 7.43
C PRO A 60 -9.72 -0.67 7.00
N SER A 61 -9.92 -1.60 6.06
CA SER A 61 -11.27 -1.90 5.55
C SER A 61 -12.21 -2.46 6.63
N MET A 62 -11.68 -3.18 7.63
CA MET A 62 -12.45 -3.69 8.77
C MET A 62 -12.54 -2.71 9.93
N LEU A 63 -11.53 -1.85 10.10
CA LEU A 63 -11.45 -0.86 11.18
C LEU A 63 -12.19 0.44 10.84
N SER A 64 -12.97 0.47 9.76
CA SER A 64 -13.80 1.61 9.35
C SER A 64 -14.76 2.11 10.45
N SER A 65 -15.10 1.26 11.42
CA SER A 65 -15.85 1.64 12.63
C SER A 65 -15.04 2.48 13.63
N VAL A 66 -13.71 2.39 13.59
CA VAL A 66 -12.80 3.09 14.51
C VAL A 66 -12.17 4.28 13.78
N LYS A 67 -12.88 5.42 13.83
CA LYS A 67 -12.40 6.68 13.26
C LYS A 67 -11.06 7.05 13.92
N ASN A 68 -10.06 7.43 13.10
CA ASN A 68 -8.73 7.98 13.46
C ASN A 68 -7.53 7.03 13.59
N LEU A 69 -7.64 5.72 13.33
CA LEU A 69 -6.46 4.82 13.36
C LEU A 69 -5.44 5.08 12.24
N HIS A 70 -5.85 5.69 11.12
CA HIS A 70 -5.00 5.96 9.95
C HIS A 70 -4.05 7.16 10.11
N LYS A 71 -3.90 7.72 11.31
CA LYS A 71 -3.25 9.03 11.44
C LYS A 71 -1.74 9.03 11.16
N ASP A 72 -1.06 7.89 11.18
CA ASP A 72 0.36 7.85 10.79
C ASP A 72 0.86 6.44 10.39
N ASP A 73 0.66 6.08 9.11
CA ASP A 73 1.18 4.83 8.55
C ASP A 73 2.72 4.75 8.58
N ALA A 74 3.40 5.90 8.56
CA ALA A 74 4.86 5.94 8.66
C ALA A 74 5.32 5.50 10.05
N MET A 75 4.65 6.00 11.10
CA MET A 75 4.88 5.55 12.46
C MET A 75 4.63 4.05 12.63
N LEU A 76 3.54 3.50 12.09
CA LEU A 76 3.23 2.06 12.16
C LEU A 76 4.28 1.19 11.47
N LEU A 77 4.87 1.69 10.40
CA LEU A 77 5.94 1.01 9.66
C LEU A 77 7.32 1.28 10.25
N GLY A 78 7.42 2.12 11.29
CA GLY A 78 8.69 2.52 11.90
C GLY A 78 9.56 3.35 10.96
N LEU A 79 8.95 4.09 10.04
CA LEU A 79 9.60 4.90 9.02
C LEU A 79 9.36 6.39 9.26
N GLU A 80 10.27 7.22 8.76
CA GLU A 80 9.97 8.63 8.57
C GLU A 80 9.00 8.82 7.40
N GLU A 81 8.13 9.83 7.48
CA GLU A 81 7.16 10.13 6.41
C GLU A 81 7.83 10.29 5.04
N ARG A 82 8.96 11.00 4.97
CA ARG A 82 9.74 11.18 3.73
C ARG A 82 10.30 9.85 3.19
N GLN A 83 10.63 8.91 4.07
CA GLN A 83 11.09 7.57 3.66
C GLN A 83 9.93 6.76 3.09
N LEU A 84 8.77 6.80 3.75
CA LEU A 84 7.56 6.15 3.28
C LEU A 84 7.15 6.68 1.90
N GLN A 85 7.08 8.00 1.72
CA GLN A 85 6.73 8.62 0.42
C GLN A 85 7.71 8.21 -0.70
N ARG A 86 9.02 8.11 -0.40
CA ARG A 86 10.01 7.63 -1.37
C ARG A 86 9.76 6.18 -1.78
N LYS A 87 9.44 5.31 -0.82
CA LYS A 87 9.12 3.89 -1.10
C LYS A 87 7.82 3.75 -1.88
N LEU A 88 6.81 4.57 -1.60
CA LEU A 88 5.52 4.53 -2.30
C LEU A 88 5.55 5.16 -3.69
N ARG A 89 6.57 5.94 -4.03
CA ARG A 89 6.68 6.65 -5.32
C ARG A 89 6.52 5.74 -6.54
N GLY A 90 7.02 4.50 -6.45
CA GLY A 90 6.90 3.50 -7.53
C GLY A 90 5.49 2.91 -7.68
N MET A 91 4.60 3.16 -6.72
CA MET A 91 3.24 2.62 -6.64
C MET A 91 2.17 3.71 -6.71
N CYS A 92 2.53 4.94 -7.09
CA CYS A 92 1.57 6.06 -7.19
C CYS A 92 0.43 5.81 -8.18
N SER A 93 0.57 4.87 -9.12
CA SER A 93 -0.50 4.45 -10.02
C SER A 93 -1.62 3.66 -9.33
N ILE A 94 -1.35 3.06 -8.16
CA ILE A 94 -2.32 2.28 -7.38
C ILE A 94 -2.61 2.88 -6.00
N LEU A 95 -1.80 3.84 -5.55
CA LEU A 95 -1.95 4.55 -4.27
C LEU A 95 -2.10 6.06 -4.44
N LYS A 96 -2.98 6.65 -3.63
CA LYS A 96 -3.00 8.08 -3.27
C LYS A 96 -2.23 8.23 -1.97
N SER A 97 -1.22 9.10 -1.92
CA SER A 97 -0.34 9.23 -0.76
C SER A 97 -0.56 10.49 0.07
N LYS A 98 -1.63 11.26 -0.18
CA LYS A 98 -1.94 12.51 0.54
C LYS A 98 -3.45 12.71 0.72
N PRO A 99 -3.93 13.15 1.91
CA PRO A 99 -3.21 13.28 3.19
C PRO A 99 -2.95 11.95 3.92
N PHE A 100 -3.59 10.87 3.47
CA PHE A 100 -3.41 9.50 3.98
C PHE A 100 -3.13 8.55 2.81
N ILE A 101 -2.60 7.37 3.11
CA ILE A 101 -2.36 6.36 2.08
C ILE A 101 -3.65 5.60 1.83
N HIS A 102 -4.20 5.77 0.63
CA HIS A 102 -5.41 5.08 0.19
C HIS A 102 -5.21 4.48 -1.19
N VAL A 103 -5.93 3.40 -1.48
CA VAL A 103 -5.94 2.82 -2.82
C VAL A 103 -6.72 3.71 -3.79
N HIS A 104 -6.27 3.80 -5.04
CA HIS A 104 -7.04 4.52 -6.08
C HIS A 104 -8.36 3.84 -6.39
N HIS A 105 -8.37 2.51 -6.41
CA HIS A 105 -9.54 1.72 -6.78
C HIS A 105 -9.69 0.48 -5.89
N LYS A 106 -10.94 0.14 -5.56
CA LYS A 106 -11.28 -1.00 -4.69
C LYS A 106 -10.78 -2.34 -5.25
N SER A 107 -10.72 -2.49 -6.58
CA SER A 107 -10.24 -3.72 -7.23
C SER A 107 -8.81 -4.11 -6.83
N PHE A 108 -7.98 -3.16 -6.39
CA PHE A 108 -6.65 -3.49 -5.87
C PHE A 108 -6.73 -4.18 -4.50
N LEU A 109 -7.65 -3.77 -3.63
CA LEU A 109 -7.92 -4.49 -2.37
C LEU A 109 -8.53 -5.86 -2.66
N ASP A 110 -9.48 -5.94 -3.60
CA ASP A 110 -10.09 -7.22 -4.00
C ASP A 110 -9.02 -8.18 -4.57
N PHE A 111 -8.06 -7.66 -5.35
CA PHE A 111 -6.90 -8.42 -5.83
C PHE A 111 -6.06 -8.96 -4.66
N LEU A 112 -5.67 -8.12 -3.69
CA LEU A 112 -4.86 -8.54 -2.54
C LEU A 112 -5.58 -9.58 -1.66
N GLN A 113 -6.90 -9.48 -1.53
CA GLN A 113 -7.70 -10.41 -0.71
C GLN A 113 -8.02 -11.72 -1.43
N ASP A 114 -7.82 -11.82 -2.74
CA ASP A 114 -8.02 -13.04 -3.52
C ASP A 114 -6.68 -13.74 -3.79
N SER A 115 -6.46 -14.88 -3.12
CA SER A 115 -5.24 -15.67 -3.26
C SER A 115 -5.00 -16.20 -4.67
N SER A 116 -6.07 -16.45 -5.44
CA SER A 116 -5.97 -16.95 -6.81
C SER A 116 -5.48 -15.88 -7.79
N ARG A 117 -5.73 -14.61 -7.46
CA ARG A 117 -5.35 -13.45 -8.29
C ARG A 117 -3.98 -12.89 -7.91
N SER A 118 -3.72 -12.75 -6.61
CA SER A 118 -2.51 -12.07 -6.11
C SER A 118 -1.33 -12.98 -5.78
N GLY A 119 -1.55 -14.29 -5.68
CA GLY A 119 -0.50 -15.28 -5.42
C GLY A 119 0.34 -14.91 -4.19
N LYS A 120 1.64 -14.64 -4.40
CA LYS A 120 2.58 -14.28 -3.32
C LYS A 120 2.29 -12.94 -2.62
N TYR A 121 1.45 -12.10 -3.22
CA TYR A 121 1.03 -10.81 -2.67
C TYR A 121 -0.28 -10.90 -1.89
N HIS A 122 -0.85 -12.10 -1.77
CA HIS A 122 -2.09 -12.31 -1.05
C HIS A 122 -1.98 -11.88 0.41
N VAL A 123 -2.96 -11.09 0.85
CA VAL A 123 -3.11 -10.64 2.23
C VAL A 123 -4.53 -10.94 2.67
N SER A 124 -4.69 -11.96 3.52
CA SER A 124 -5.97 -12.24 4.15
C SER A 124 -6.31 -11.17 5.18
N THR A 125 -7.59 -10.85 5.31
CA THR A 125 -8.09 -9.85 6.27
C THR A 125 -7.71 -10.18 7.71
N HIS A 126 -7.77 -11.46 8.09
CA HIS A 126 -7.38 -11.91 9.43
C HIS A 126 -5.89 -11.64 9.70
N PHE A 127 -5.02 -11.97 8.73
CA PHE A 127 -3.59 -11.70 8.83
C PHE A 127 -3.30 -10.19 8.90
N ALA A 128 -3.95 -9.41 8.03
CA ALA A 128 -3.83 -7.95 8.03
C ALA A 128 -4.16 -7.34 9.38
N ASN A 129 -5.32 -7.68 9.94
CA ASN A 129 -5.78 -7.17 11.22
C ASN A 129 -4.83 -7.55 12.37
N ARG A 130 -4.41 -8.82 12.43
CA ARG A 130 -3.44 -9.27 13.44
C ARG A 130 -2.15 -8.47 13.34
N ARG A 131 -1.60 -8.32 12.14
CA ARG A 131 -0.34 -7.59 11.91
C ARG A 131 -0.47 -6.13 12.28
N TYR A 132 -1.58 -5.49 11.92
CA TYR A 132 -1.87 -4.10 12.22
C TYR A 132 -1.95 -3.84 13.73
N MET A 133 -2.67 -4.70 14.47
CA MET A 133 -2.74 -4.61 15.93
C MET A 133 -1.37 -4.79 16.59
N GLN A 134 -0.55 -5.73 16.11
CA GLN A 134 0.83 -5.88 16.58
C GLN A 134 1.64 -4.60 16.39
N ARG A 135 1.53 -3.92 15.25
CA ARG A 135 2.22 -2.64 15.00
C ARG A 135 1.78 -1.55 15.97
N ILE A 136 0.49 -1.44 16.25
CA ILE A 136 -0.02 -0.49 17.24
C ILE A 136 0.57 -0.79 18.62
N THR A 137 0.55 -2.05 19.03
CA THR A 137 1.14 -2.48 20.30
C THR A 137 2.63 -2.14 20.38
N ASP A 138 3.41 -2.44 19.34
CA ASP A 138 4.84 -2.13 19.28
C ASP A 138 5.12 -0.63 19.44
N VAL A 139 4.33 0.21 18.77
CA VAL A 139 4.42 1.67 18.87
C VAL A 139 4.10 2.15 20.29
N LEU A 140 3.04 1.62 20.90
CA LEU A 140 2.64 1.99 22.26
C LEU A 140 3.69 1.58 23.30
N ILE A 141 4.24 0.35 23.18
CA ILE A 141 5.31 -0.12 24.05
C ILE A 141 6.53 0.79 23.93
N LYS A 142 6.96 1.10 22.70
CA LYS A 142 8.10 1.98 22.45
C LYS A 142 7.89 3.39 23.01
N ALA A 143 6.67 3.92 22.92
CA ALA A 143 6.33 5.21 23.49
C ALA A 143 6.37 5.17 25.03
N ALA A 144 5.81 4.14 25.65
CA ALA A 144 5.83 3.96 27.11
C ALA A 144 7.26 3.83 27.66
N SER A 145 8.12 3.02 27.00
CA SER A 145 9.53 2.88 27.40
C SER A 145 10.27 4.22 27.39
N LYS A 146 10.06 5.04 26.36
CA LYS A 146 10.68 6.38 26.28
C LYS A 146 10.25 7.31 27.42
N VAL A 147 9.00 7.23 27.86
CA VAL A 147 8.49 8.06 28.96
C VAL A 147 9.10 7.63 30.29
N ILE A 148 9.27 6.32 30.52
CA ILE A 148 9.87 5.78 31.74
C ILE A 148 11.36 6.13 31.84
N GLU A 149 12.06 6.19 30.70
CA GLU A 149 13.50 6.52 30.63
C GLU A 149 13.80 8.03 30.73
N GLN A 150 12.80 8.92 30.64
CA GLN A 150 13.00 10.36 30.84
C GLN A 150 12.85 10.70 32.33
N PRO A 151 13.94 11.02 33.06
CA PRO A 151 13.82 11.51 34.43
C PRO A 151 13.09 12.85 34.43
N TYR A 152 12.18 13.03 35.38
CA TYR A 152 11.50 14.31 35.64
C TYR A 152 12.56 15.41 35.84
N THR A 153 12.75 16.26 34.84
CA THR A 153 13.46 17.55 34.96
C THR A 153 12.47 18.68 35.14
#